data_AF-A0A379IIR3-F1
#
_entry.id   AF-A0A379IIR3-F1
#
_cell.length_a   1.000
_cell.length_b   1.000
_cell.length_c   1.000
_cell.angle_alpha   90.00
_cell.angle_beta   90.00
_cell.angle_gamma   90.00
#
_symmetry.space_group_name_H-M   'P 1'
#
loop_
_entity.id
_entity.type
_entity.pdbx_description
1 polymer ?
#
loop_
_entity_poly.entity_id
_entity_poly.type
_entity_poly.pdbx_seq_one_letter_code
_entity_poly.pdbx_strand_id
1 'polypeptide(L)'
;MKKSLAVTALSAALLLAGCQSVNTTSGGAVGVERKQYMFSMLSSQEVDQMYAQSYQQTLGEASGKGLVDKTSANAKRVQAIAKRLIAQAPTFRPDAAQWKWEVNLIKSDEMNANCGPGGKIFVPEFNT
;
A
#
# COMPACT_ATOMS: atom_id res chain seq x y z
N MET A 1 -45.17 17.60 6.58
CA MET A 1 -44.42 18.19 5.44
C MET A 1 -43.09 18.80 5.86
N LYS A 2 -43.03 19.80 6.76
CA LYS A 2 -41.75 20.44 7.19
C LYS A 2 -40.74 19.48 7.84
N LYS A 3 -41.20 18.52 8.68
CA LYS A 3 -40.34 17.51 9.30
C LYS A 3 -39.77 16.50 8.30
N SER A 4 -40.55 16.11 7.28
CA SER A 4 -40.07 15.23 6.20
C SER A 4 -39.02 15.92 5.32
N LEU A 5 -39.20 17.21 5.01
CA LEU A 5 -38.18 17.98 4.29
C LEU A 5 -36.86 18.08 5.09
N ALA A 6 -36.95 18.28 6.40
CA ALA A 6 -35.77 18.35 7.26
C ALA A 6 -35.01 17.01 7.33
N VAL A 7 -35.72 15.89 7.40
CA VAL A 7 -35.12 14.55 7.39
C VAL A 7 -34.48 14.25 6.03
N THR A 8 -35.15 14.55 4.92
CA THR A 8 -34.58 14.35 3.58
C THR A 8 -33.35 15.23 3.35
N ALA A 9 -33.35 16.48 3.82
CA ALA A 9 -32.20 17.37 3.71
C ALA A 9 -31.01 16.87 4.54
N LEU A 10 -31.26 16.34 5.74
CA LEU A 10 -30.21 15.79 6.60
C LEU A 10 -29.60 14.51 6.01
N SER A 11 -30.43 13.61 5.46
CA SER A 11 -29.96 12.42 4.76
C SER A 11 -29.15 12.76 3.50
N ALA A 12 -29.57 13.77 2.74
CA ALA A 12 -28.81 14.24 1.58
C ALA A 12 -27.46 14.85 1.97
N ALA A 13 -27.39 15.60 3.08
CA ALA A 13 -26.14 16.16 3.59
C ALA A 13 -25.16 15.08 4.07
N LEU A 14 -25.65 14.01 4.72
CA LEU A 14 -24.83 12.87 5.15
C LEU A 14 -24.27 12.08 3.97
N LEU A 15 -25.04 11.93 2.88
CA LEU A 15 -24.57 11.27 1.65
C LEU A 15 -23.47 12.06 0.93
N LEU A 16 -23.50 13.41 1.01
CA LEU A 16 -22.47 14.27 0.42
C LEU A 16 -21.14 14.26 1.19
N ALA A 17 -21.15 13.88 2.48
CA ALA A 17 -19.93 13.75 3.29
C ALA A 17 -19.08 12.51 2.94
N GLY A 18 -19.62 11.56 2.17
CA GLY A 18 -18.91 10.35 1.73
C GLY A 18 -17.93 10.57 0.57
N CYS A 19 -17.84 11.76 -0.01
CA CYS A 19 -16.93 12.07 -1.14
C CYS A 19 -15.73 12.90 -0.68
N GLN A 20 -14.99 12.43 0.32
CA GLN A 20 -13.76 13.08 0.75
C GLN A 20 -12.54 12.49 0.03
N SER A 21 -11.72 13.37 -0.55
CA SER A 21 -10.36 12.99 -0.98
C SER A 21 -9.50 12.77 0.26
N VAL A 22 -8.73 11.69 0.29
CA VAL A 22 -7.76 11.45 1.37
C VAL A 22 -6.36 11.72 0.84
N ASN A 23 -5.64 12.61 1.53
CA ASN A 23 -4.24 12.88 1.22
C ASN A 23 -3.37 12.06 2.16
N THR A 24 -3.07 10.82 1.77
CA THR A 24 -2.17 9.94 2.52
C THR A 24 -0.70 10.20 2.17
N THR A 25 -0.43 10.91 1.08
CA THR A 25 0.92 11.17 0.57
C THR A 25 1.09 12.65 0.23
N SER A 26 2.09 13.29 0.85
CA SER A 26 2.54 14.65 0.59
C SER A 26 3.44 14.71 -0.66
N GLY A 27 3.43 15.86 -1.33
CA GLY A 27 4.30 16.13 -2.49
C GLY A 27 5.78 16.28 -2.17
N GLY A 28 6.13 16.50 -0.90
CA GLY A 28 7.51 16.70 -0.44
C GLY A 28 8.24 17.81 -1.21
N ALA A 29 9.56 17.65 -1.41
CA ALA A 29 10.42 18.64 -2.06
C ALA A 29 10.07 18.93 -3.54
N VAL A 30 9.29 18.06 -4.18
CA VAL A 30 8.90 18.18 -5.60
C VAL A 30 7.61 18.99 -5.76
N GLY A 31 6.91 19.33 -4.66
CA GLY A 31 5.72 20.20 -4.67
C GLY A 31 4.47 19.61 -5.35
N VAL A 32 4.49 18.32 -5.70
CA VAL A 32 3.37 17.68 -6.42
C VAL A 32 2.30 17.23 -5.43
N GLU A 33 1.17 17.96 -5.35
CA GLU A 33 0.00 17.47 -4.61
C GLU A 33 -0.67 16.31 -5.36
N ARG A 34 -0.69 15.13 -4.74
CA ARG A 34 -1.46 13.98 -5.22
C ARG A 34 -2.80 13.91 -4.50
N LYS A 35 -3.89 14.13 -5.24
CA LYS A 35 -5.25 13.84 -4.76
C LYS A 35 -5.53 12.35 -4.98
N GLN A 36 -5.68 11.60 -3.89
CA GLN A 36 -6.09 10.20 -3.93
C GLN A 36 -7.55 10.08 -3.46
N TYR A 37 -8.38 9.48 -4.29
CA TYR A 37 -9.75 9.15 -3.95
C TYR A 37 -9.77 7.71 -3.47
N MET A 38 -10.11 7.52 -2.20
CA MET A 38 -10.35 6.21 -1.62
C MET A 38 -11.84 6.01 -1.50
N PHE A 39 -12.28 4.76 -1.64
CA PHE A 39 -13.67 4.41 -1.39
C PHE A 39 -13.99 4.69 0.08
N SER A 40 -14.92 5.60 0.35
CA SER A 40 -15.17 6.12 1.69
C SER A 40 -15.70 5.08 2.70
N MET A 41 -16.14 3.92 2.21
CA MET A 41 -16.52 2.80 3.08
C MET A 41 -15.34 1.90 3.46
N LEU A 42 -14.11 2.20 3.01
CA LEU A 42 -12.89 1.50 3.42
C LEU A 42 -11.89 2.49 3.99
N SER A 43 -11.52 2.28 5.25
CA SER A 43 -10.41 2.99 5.89
C SER A 43 -9.07 2.55 5.30
N SER A 44 -8.04 3.39 5.42
CA SER A 44 -6.68 3.01 5.03
C SER A 44 -6.18 1.78 5.79
N GLN A 45 -6.59 1.61 7.05
CA GLN A 45 -6.22 0.44 7.86
C GLN A 45 -6.85 -0.85 7.32
N GLU A 46 -8.12 -0.81 6.91
CA GLU A 46 -8.77 -1.97 6.28
C GLU A 46 -8.09 -2.35 4.97
N VAL A 47 -7.70 -1.35 4.15
CA VAL A 47 -6.95 -1.60 2.92
C VAL A 47 -5.57 -2.19 3.20
N ASP A 48 -4.85 -1.66 4.19
CA ASP A 48 -3.57 -2.21 4.64
C ASP A 48 -3.71 -3.68 5.10
N GLN A 49 -4.77 -4.00 5.85
CA GLN A 49 -5.05 -5.35 6.34
C GLN A 49 -5.42 -6.33 5.22
N MET A 50 -6.32 -5.93 4.32
CA MET A 50 -6.71 -6.74 3.16
C MET A 50 -5.49 -7.06 2.29
N TYR A 51 -4.64 -6.05 2.04
CA TYR A 51 -3.43 -6.25 1.25
C TYR A 51 -2.42 -7.14 1.97
N ALA A 52 -2.23 -6.97 3.28
CA ALA A 52 -1.37 -7.84 4.06
C ALA A 52 -1.79 -9.32 3.97
N GLN A 53 -3.09 -9.61 3.99
CA GLN A 53 -3.59 -10.97 3.79
C GLN A 53 -3.24 -11.52 2.40
N SER A 54 -3.51 -10.75 1.34
CA SER A 54 -3.15 -11.14 -0.03
C SER A 54 -1.64 -11.37 -0.18
N TYR A 55 -0.82 -10.50 0.41
CA TYR A 55 0.63 -10.63 0.40
C TYR A 55 1.11 -11.92 1.06
N GLN A 56 0.57 -12.26 2.24
CA GLN A 56 0.92 -13.49 2.94
C GLN A 56 0.53 -14.73 2.14
N GLN A 57 -0.59 -14.71 1.43
CA GLN A 57 -0.96 -15.80 0.52
C GLN A 57 0.08 -15.96 -0.60
N THR A 58 0.41 -14.89 -1.32
CA THR A 58 1.42 -14.92 -2.39
C THR A 58 2.78 -15.40 -1.88
N LEU A 59 3.21 -14.89 -0.71
CA LEU A 59 4.48 -15.29 -0.11
C LEU A 59 4.47 -16.76 0.33
N GLY A 60 3.35 -17.24 0.88
CA GLY A 60 3.16 -18.64 1.26
C GLY A 60 3.24 -19.59 0.07
N GLU A 61 2.56 -19.25 -1.03
CA GLU A 61 2.60 -20.03 -2.28
C GLU A 61 4.02 -20.08 -2.87
N ALA A 62 4.70 -18.93 -2.93
CA ALA A 62 6.08 -18.86 -3.40
C ALA A 62 7.04 -19.62 -2.49
N SER A 63 6.88 -19.50 -1.17
CA SER A 63 7.71 -20.20 -0.19
C SER A 63 7.51 -21.71 -0.26
N GLY A 64 6.27 -22.19 -0.44
CA GLY A 64 5.97 -23.61 -0.60
C GLY A 64 6.61 -24.23 -1.84
N LYS A 65 6.90 -23.41 -2.86
CA LYS A 65 7.63 -23.80 -4.07
C LYS A 65 9.15 -23.55 -3.98
N GLY A 66 9.65 -23.03 -2.86
CA GLY A 66 11.07 -22.68 -2.69
C GLY A 66 11.54 -21.50 -3.56
N LEU A 67 10.63 -20.63 -3.99
CA LEU A 67 10.92 -19.51 -4.89
C LEU A 67 11.35 -18.23 -4.17
N VAL A 68 11.18 -18.16 -2.85
CA VAL A 68 11.58 -16.98 -2.06
C VAL A 68 13.07 -17.02 -1.80
N ASP A 69 13.79 -16.04 -2.34
CA ASP A 69 15.24 -15.91 -2.15
C ASP A 69 15.55 -14.90 -1.03
N LYS A 70 16.32 -15.36 -0.04
CA LYS A 70 16.73 -14.58 1.12
C LYS A 70 18.24 -14.37 1.22
N THR A 71 19.05 -15.04 0.39
CA THR A 71 20.48 -15.19 0.66
C THR A 71 21.39 -14.82 -0.51
N SER A 72 20.89 -14.81 -1.75
CA SER A 72 21.71 -14.45 -2.90
C SER A 72 22.22 -13.02 -2.84
N ALA A 73 23.19 -12.72 -3.70
CA ALA A 73 23.68 -11.35 -3.89
C ALA A 73 22.55 -10.40 -4.30
N ASN A 74 21.60 -10.86 -5.13
CA ASN A 74 20.46 -10.07 -5.56
C ASN A 74 19.48 -9.84 -4.41
N ALA A 75 19.18 -10.85 -3.60
CA ALA A 75 18.35 -10.69 -2.41
C ALA A 75 18.95 -9.64 -1.46
N LYS A 76 20.25 -9.72 -1.18
CA LYS A 76 20.97 -8.73 -0.36
C LYS A 76 20.94 -7.33 -0.96
N ARG A 77 21.12 -7.22 -2.28
CA ARG A 77 21.07 -5.94 -3.01
C ARG A 77 19.68 -5.31 -2.92
N VAL A 78 18.61 -6.08 -3.14
CA VAL A 78 17.22 -5.62 -3.03
C VAL A 78 16.97 -5.10 -1.62
N GLN A 79 17.36 -5.84 -0.58
CA GLN A 79 17.23 -5.38 0.81
C GLN A 79 17.97 -4.07 1.07
N ALA A 80 19.22 -3.93 0.58
CA ALA A 80 20.01 -2.72 0.78
C ALA A 80 19.43 -1.50 0.04
N ILE A 81 18.84 -1.69 -1.14
CA ILE A 81 18.13 -0.62 -1.87
C ILE A 81 16.85 -0.27 -1.12
N ALA A 82 16.02 -1.25 -0.79
CA ALA A 82 14.75 -1.04 -0.11
C ALA A 82 14.94 -0.32 1.22
N LYS A 83 15.94 -0.70 2.04
CA LYS A 83 16.25 -0.02 3.31
C LYS A 83 16.51 1.48 3.13
N ARG A 84 17.24 1.87 2.08
CA ARG A 84 17.52 3.29 1.79
C ARG A 84 16.26 4.04 1.38
N LEU A 85 15.40 3.42 0.57
CA LEU A 85 14.14 4.02 0.12
C LEU A 85 13.11 4.12 1.26
N ILE A 86 12.97 3.06 2.06
CA ILE A 86 12.06 2.99 3.22
C ILE A 86 12.37 4.11 4.20
N ALA A 87 13.65 4.42 4.44
CA ALA A 87 14.04 5.53 5.32
C ALA A 87 13.53 6.91 4.85
N GLN A 88 13.24 7.07 3.56
CA GLN A 88 12.70 8.32 2.98
C GLN A 88 11.18 8.33 2.89
N ALA A 89 10.51 7.17 2.99
CA ALA A 89 9.07 7.07 2.85
C ALA A 89 8.28 7.97 3.84
N PRO A 90 8.66 8.11 5.13
CA PRO A 90 7.96 8.95 6.08
C PRO A 90 7.90 10.44 5.70
N THR A 91 8.88 10.93 4.93
CA THR A 91 8.89 12.30 4.41
C THR A 91 7.67 12.60 3.54
N PHE A 92 7.19 11.60 2.81
CA PHE A 92 6.04 11.72 1.93
C PHE A 92 4.78 11.16 2.57
N ARG A 93 4.91 10.12 3.41
CA ARG A 93 3.77 9.44 4.03
C ARG A 93 4.05 9.19 5.51
N PRO A 94 3.63 10.08 6.43
CA PRO A 94 4.05 10.05 7.83
C PRO A 94 3.77 8.73 8.57
N ASP A 95 2.63 8.08 8.31
CA ASP A 95 2.27 6.81 8.93
C ASP A 95 3.17 5.64 8.49
N ALA A 96 3.87 5.77 7.36
CA ALA A 96 4.81 4.76 6.88
C ALA A 96 6.03 4.57 7.79
N ALA A 97 6.28 5.49 8.72
CA ALA A 97 7.28 5.31 9.77
C ALA A 97 6.93 4.16 10.73
N GLN A 98 5.64 3.82 10.85
CA GLN A 98 5.14 2.77 11.75
C GLN A 98 4.86 1.45 11.02
N TRP A 99 5.08 1.42 9.70
CA TRP A 99 4.82 0.23 8.91
C TRP A 99 5.77 -0.91 9.24
N LYS A 100 5.22 -2.12 9.28
CA LYS A 100 6.00 -3.36 9.38
C LYS A 100 6.45 -3.76 7.98
N TRP A 101 7.48 -3.08 7.49
CA TRP A 101 8.00 -3.30 6.15
C TRP A 101 8.47 -4.74 5.94
N GLU A 102 8.04 -5.35 4.85
CA GLU A 102 8.45 -6.67 4.40
C GLU A 102 8.85 -6.57 2.94
N VAL A 103 10.06 -7.02 2.62
CA VAL A 103 10.62 -6.98 1.26
C VAL A 103 11.08 -8.38 0.93
N ASN A 104 10.53 -8.97 -0.13
CA ASN A 104 10.89 -10.32 -0.54
C ASN A 104 11.32 -10.34 -2.01
N LEU A 105 12.41 -11.06 -2.30
CA LEU A 105 12.78 -11.42 -3.66
C LEU A 105 12.14 -12.77 -3.98
N ILE A 106 11.42 -12.85 -5.09
CA ILE A 106 10.67 -14.06 -5.49
C ILE A 106 11.05 -14.42 -6.91
N LYS A 107 11.50 -15.65 -7.14
CA LYS A 107 11.76 -16.13 -8.51
C LYS A 107 10.45 -16.23 -9.29
N SER A 108 10.41 -15.62 -10.47
CA SER A 108 9.23 -15.61 -11.34
C SER A 108 9.64 -15.32 -12.78
N ASP A 109 8.96 -15.95 -13.73
CA ASP A 109 9.12 -15.67 -15.17
C ASP A 109 8.31 -14.44 -15.62
N GLU A 110 7.74 -13.69 -14.67
CA GLU A 110 7.03 -12.44 -14.95
C GLU A 110 7.89 -11.24 -14.57
N MET A 111 8.18 -10.39 -15.55
CA MET A 111 8.84 -9.10 -15.32
C MET A 111 7.85 -8.11 -14.70
N ASN A 112 7.95 -7.89 -13.40
CA ASN A 112 7.04 -7.05 -12.62
C ASN A 112 7.76 -6.49 -11.38
N ALA A 113 7.08 -5.65 -10.60
CA ALA A 113 7.45 -5.26 -9.24
C ALA A 113 6.20 -4.76 -8.51
N ASN A 114 6.05 -5.09 -7.23
CA ASN A 114 4.93 -4.61 -6.43
C ASN A 114 5.38 -3.92 -5.15
N CYS A 115 4.74 -2.79 -4.85
CA CYS A 115 4.81 -2.11 -3.56
C CYS A 115 3.38 -1.82 -3.07
N GLY A 116 2.92 -2.60 -2.10
CA GLY A 116 1.60 -2.47 -1.52
C GLY A 116 1.55 -1.67 -0.21
N PRO A 117 0.33 -1.32 0.25
CA PRO A 117 0.10 -0.68 1.53
C PRO A 117 0.65 -1.48 2.72
N GLY A 118 0.92 -0.80 3.84
CA GLY A 118 1.52 -1.42 5.03
C GLY A 118 2.97 -1.90 4.82
N GLY A 119 3.63 -1.43 3.76
CA GLY A 119 5.04 -1.67 3.48
C GLY A 119 5.36 -3.07 2.94
N LYS A 120 4.44 -3.65 2.17
CA LYS A 120 4.54 -5.01 1.64
C LYS A 120 5.08 -4.97 0.21
N ILE A 121 6.34 -5.37 0.02
CA ILE A 121 7.04 -5.30 -1.25
C ILE A 121 7.45 -6.71 -1.68
N PHE A 122 7.23 -7.02 -2.95
CA PHE A 122 7.92 -8.15 -3.58
C PHE A 122 8.54 -7.72 -4.90
N VAL A 123 9.75 -8.24 -5.14
CA VAL A 123 10.53 -8.00 -6.35
C VAL A 123 10.71 -9.35 -7.03
N PRO A 124 10.05 -9.58 -8.18
CA PRO A 124 10.31 -10.72 -9.03
C PRO A 124 11.76 -10.74 -9.55
N GLU A 125 12.43 -11.88 -9.43
CA GLU A 125 13.70 -12.16 -10.10
C GLU A 125 13.43 -13.09 -11.29
N PHE A 126 13.72 -12.58 -12.48
CA PHE A 126 13.59 -13.34 -13.71
C PHE A 126 14.72 -14.36 -13.81
N ASN A 127 14.38 -15.64 -14.01
CA ASN A 127 15.38 -16.66 -14.29
C ASN A 127 15.91 -16.45 -15.72
N THR A 128 17.15 -15.98 -15.84
CA THR A 128 17.90 -16.00 -17.11
C THR A 128 18.59 -17.33 -17.31
#